data_AF-A0A9P1EWM3-F1
#
_entry.id   AF-A0A9P1EWM3-F1
#
_cell.length_a   1.000
_cell.length_b   1.000
_cell.length_c   1.000
_cell.angle_alpha   90.00
_cell.angle_beta   90.00
_cell.angle_gamma   90.00
#
_symmetry.space_group_name_H-M   'P 1'
#
loop_
_entity.id
_entity.type
_entity.pdbx_description
1 polymer ?
#
loop_
_entity_poly.entity_id
_entity_poly.type
_entity_poly.pdbx_seq_one_letter_code
_entity_poly.pdbx_strand_id
1 'polypeptide(L)'
;MLRPLFLLLATVILLSDACGSSGACGCCGCRARAKARASKRVSGDIVENFDEKDDGNIFGLRVWNDSSTVNEKNLPKLTNPNHLFHICCEERQLPPACVQKCHFNVYNKEVLESMFFGTSECPLEFLPEMQFCAAQGKDHSACCSESQVDGTTAGSKCLTFCDQRPDIYTPIDYSYAPCLDRFEDMKRCFYDTVKTDAVRHFETRKQEKQYKPIIY
;
A
#
# COMPACT_ATOMS: atom_id res chain seq x y z
N MET A 1 -12.57 -81.12 1.14
CA MET A 1 -11.13 -81.48 1.16
C MET A 1 -10.36 -80.22 1.51
N LEU A 2 -10.17 -79.92 2.80
CA LEU A 2 -9.01 -80.24 3.65
C LEU A 2 -7.66 -79.72 3.12
N ARG A 3 -7.30 -78.49 3.59
CA ARG A 3 -5.99 -77.84 3.96
C ARG A 3 -4.66 -78.54 3.57
N PRO A 4 -3.47 -77.88 3.46
CA PRO A 4 -3.01 -76.78 4.35
C PRO A 4 -1.96 -75.73 3.83
N LEU A 5 -1.87 -74.60 4.55
CA LEU A 5 -0.66 -73.98 5.12
C LEU A 5 0.52 -73.57 4.21
N PHE A 6 0.71 -72.25 4.06
CA PHE A 6 2.02 -71.63 4.31
C PHE A 6 1.83 -70.28 5.01
N LEU A 7 2.14 -70.30 6.31
CA LEU A 7 2.47 -69.14 7.14
C LEU A 7 3.75 -68.51 6.61
N LEU A 8 3.82 -67.18 6.56
CA LEU A 8 5.04 -66.40 6.86
C LEU A 8 4.67 -64.92 7.07
N LEU A 9 4.73 -64.52 8.36
CA LEU A 9 5.10 -63.22 8.95
C LEU A 9 4.48 -61.92 8.40
N ALA A 10 3.68 -61.19 9.20
CA ALA A 10 4.13 -60.16 10.17
C ALA A 10 4.80 -58.97 9.45
N THR A 11 4.36 -57.71 9.46
CA THR A 11 3.67 -56.88 10.45
C THR A 11 3.40 -55.54 9.78
N VAL A 12 2.18 -55.00 9.81
CA VAL A 12 1.99 -53.54 9.80
C VAL A 12 0.84 -53.22 10.75
N ILE A 13 1.21 -52.78 11.94
CA ILE A 13 0.36 -52.11 12.90
C ILE A 13 0.12 -50.70 12.33
N LEU A 14 -1.12 -50.36 11.97
CA LEU A 14 -1.54 -48.96 11.89
C LEU A 14 -2.52 -48.72 13.03
N LEU A 15 -1.97 -48.12 14.08
CA LEU A 15 -2.72 -47.48 15.16
C LEU A 15 -3.53 -46.34 14.55
N SER A 16 -4.82 -46.35 14.85
CA SER A 16 -5.63 -45.14 14.92
C SER A 16 -5.08 -44.24 16.01
N ASP A 17 -4.79 -42.98 15.71
CA ASP A 17 -5.00 -41.91 16.68
C ASP A 17 -5.27 -40.58 15.99
N ALA A 18 -6.37 -39.99 16.41
CA ALA A 18 -6.67 -38.59 16.24
C ALA A 18 -5.56 -37.77 16.91
N CYS A 19 -5.09 -36.74 16.22
CA CYS A 19 -4.47 -35.59 16.88
C CYS A 19 -5.34 -34.37 16.59
N GLY A 20 -6.27 -34.11 17.50
CA GLY A 20 -6.61 -32.75 17.84
C GLY A 20 -5.53 -32.18 18.75
N SER A 21 -5.41 -30.85 18.70
CA SER A 21 -4.81 -29.96 19.69
C SER A 21 -3.45 -29.34 19.36
N SER A 22 -3.36 -28.14 19.93
CA SER A 22 -2.20 -27.43 20.43
C SER A 22 -1.35 -26.67 19.43
N GLY A 23 -1.41 -25.34 19.56
CA GLY A 23 -0.46 -24.43 18.96
C GLY A 23 0.97 -24.83 19.31
N ALA A 24 1.78 -25.00 18.27
CA ALA A 24 3.22 -24.99 18.34
C ALA A 24 3.70 -24.30 17.06
N CYS A 25 4.14 -23.06 17.21
CA CYS A 25 4.81 -22.32 16.16
C CYS A 25 6.22 -22.91 16.03
N GLY A 26 6.48 -23.63 14.93
CA GLY A 26 7.80 -24.17 14.60
C GLY A 26 8.70 -23.12 13.96
N CYS A 27 10.02 -23.28 14.15
CA CYS A 27 11.07 -22.27 13.96
C CYS A 27 11.36 -21.83 12.50
N CYS A 28 10.55 -22.19 11.51
CA CYS A 28 10.69 -21.71 10.14
C CYS A 28 9.31 -21.63 9.46
N GLY A 29 8.84 -20.40 9.25
CA GLY A 29 7.98 -20.04 8.13
C GLY A 29 6.56 -20.61 8.12
N CYS A 30 5.74 -20.26 9.11
CA CYS A 30 4.31 -20.21 8.85
C CYS A 30 4.07 -19.18 7.74
N ARG A 31 3.83 -19.65 6.50
CA ARG A 31 3.07 -18.90 5.50
C ARG A 31 1.66 -18.75 6.02
N ALA A 32 1.49 -17.95 7.07
CA ALA A 32 0.24 -17.27 7.29
C ALA A 32 -0.02 -16.56 5.97
N ARG A 33 -1.09 -16.96 5.28
CA ARG A 33 -1.69 -16.11 4.26
C ARG A 33 -1.90 -14.78 4.96
N ALA A 34 -0.97 -13.85 4.77
CA ALA A 34 -1.22 -12.43 4.93
C ALA A 34 -2.28 -12.14 3.88
N LYS A 35 -3.53 -12.43 4.24
CA LYS A 35 -4.66 -11.76 3.62
C LYS A 35 -4.34 -10.30 3.86
N ALA A 36 -3.85 -9.66 2.81
CA ALA A 36 -3.86 -8.22 2.68
C ALA A 36 -5.13 -7.73 3.36
N ARG A 37 -5.03 -6.72 4.23
CA ARG A 37 -6.23 -6.03 4.69
C ARG A 37 -6.99 -5.35 3.55
N ALA A 38 -6.53 -5.48 2.29
CA ALA A 38 -7.30 -5.24 1.07
C ALA A 38 -8.39 -6.30 0.77
N SER A 39 -8.31 -7.51 1.33
CA SER A 39 -9.39 -8.51 1.19
C SER A 39 -10.55 -8.31 2.17
N LYS A 40 -10.39 -7.42 3.17
CA LYS A 40 -11.55 -6.70 3.67
C LYS A 40 -11.80 -5.64 2.60
N ARG A 41 -12.51 -6.06 1.54
CA ARG A 41 -13.25 -5.16 0.66
C ARG A 41 -13.77 -4.06 1.56
N VAL A 42 -13.49 -2.80 1.25
CA VAL A 42 -14.37 -1.72 1.67
C VAL A 42 -15.70 -2.07 1.03
N SER A 43 -16.45 -2.90 1.73
CA SER A 43 -17.77 -3.35 1.33
C SER A 43 -18.65 -2.19 1.72
N GLY A 44 -18.68 -1.14 0.89
CA GLY A 44 -19.66 -0.07 0.94
C GLY A 44 -20.08 0.33 2.35
N ASP A 45 -19.10 0.60 3.23
CA ASP A 45 -19.40 1.46 4.36
C ASP A 45 -19.60 2.82 3.70
N ILE A 46 -20.87 3.18 3.50
CA ILE A 46 -21.26 4.54 3.13
C ILE A 46 -20.47 5.43 4.08
N VAL A 47 -19.55 6.22 3.55
CA VAL A 47 -18.96 7.32 4.28
C VAL A 47 -20.13 8.28 4.51
N GLU A 48 -20.87 8.07 5.60
CA GLU A 48 -22.11 8.81 5.89
C GLU A 48 -21.85 10.31 6.10
N ASN A 49 -20.59 10.71 6.19
CA ASN A 49 -20.17 12.10 6.18
C ASN A 49 -18.87 12.21 5.36
N PHE A 50 -18.99 12.55 4.08
CA PHE A 50 -17.88 13.19 3.38
C PHE A 50 -17.68 14.53 4.09
N ASP A 51 -16.61 14.66 4.87
CA ASP A 51 -16.17 16.00 5.27
C ASP A 51 -15.82 16.74 3.96
N GLU A 52 -16.63 17.73 3.61
CA GLU A 52 -16.41 18.60 2.44
C GLU A 52 -15.11 19.42 2.57
N LYS A 53 -14.49 19.38 3.75
CA LYS A 53 -13.13 19.85 3.97
C LYS A 53 -12.13 18.81 3.44
N ASP A 54 -11.62 19.07 2.24
CA ASP A 54 -10.29 18.62 1.82
C ASP A 54 -9.25 19.27 2.76
N ASP A 55 -9.08 18.70 3.94
CA ASP A 55 -8.13 19.14 4.97
C ASP A 55 -6.69 18.72 4.64
N GLY A 56 -6.45 18.19 3.45
CA GLY A 56 -5.14 17.74 3.00
C GLY A 56 -4.69 16.43 3.65
N ASN A 57 -5.54 15.76 4.43
CA ASN A 57 -5.24 14.45 4.98
C ASN A 57 -5.19 13.40 3.85
N ILE A 58 -4.16 12.55 3.83
CA ILE A 58 -4.33 11.21 3.28
C ILE A 58 -5.50 10.60 4.06
N PHE A 59 -6.57 10.21 3.38
CA PHE A 59 -7.69 9.49 3.99
C PHE A 59 -7.17 8.41 4.97
N GLY A 60 -7.25 8.72 6.28
CA GLY A 60 -6.92 7.78 7.36
C GLY A 60 -5.45 7.66 7.79
N LEU A 61 -4.49 8.46 7.32
CA LEU A 61 -3.11 8.36 7.83
C LEU A 61 -2.97 9.14 9.15
N ARG A 62 -2.65 8.42 10.24
CA ARG A 62 -2.69 8.98 11.62
C ARG A 62 -1.77 10.18 11.82
N VAL A 63 -0.68 10.23 11.07
CA VAL A 63 0.36 11.26 11.19
C VAL A 63 -0.16 12.68 10.95
N TRP A 64 -1.15 12.87 10.08
CA TRP A 64 -1.66 14.21 9.78
C TRP A 64 -2.53 14.78 10.91
N ASN A 65 -3.19 13.89 11.66
CA ASN A 65 -4.04 14.25 12.78
C ASN A 65 -3.27 14.37 14.11
N ASP A 66 -2.11 13.74 14.22
CA ASP A 66 -1.34 13.72 15.45
C ASP A 66 -0.47 14.98 15.61
N SER A 67 -1.08 16.03 16.17
CA SER A 67 -0.37 17.25 16.56
C SER A 67 0.84 16.97 17.42
N SER A 68 0.82 15.97 18.32
CA SER A 68 1.89 15.77 19.31
C SER A 68 3.25 15.49 18.66
N THR A 69 3.25 14.91 17.46
CA THR A 69 4.46 14.55 16.69
C THR A 69 5.26 15.75 16.19
N VAL A 70 4.61 16.92 16.03
CA VAL A 70 5.21 18.10 15.41
C VAL A 70 6.14 18.81 16.39
N ASN A 71 7.44 18.74 16.10
CA ASN A 71 8.53 19.51 16.72
C ASN A 71 9.64 19.73 15.68
N GLU A 72 10.62 20.56 15.99
CA GLU A 72 11.71 20.90 15.06
C GLU A 72 12.54 19.69 14.60
N LYS A 73 12.72 18.69 15.47
CA LYS A 73 13.49 17.48 15.14
C LYS A 73 12.75 16.55 14.18
N ASN A 74 11.41 16.50 14.29
CA ASN A 74 10.57 15.60 13.50
C ASN A 74 10.05 16.23 12.20
N LEU A 75 10.04 17.56 12.09
CA LEU A 75 9.51 18.27 10.91
C LEU A 75 10.14 17.81 9.58
N PRO A 76 11.47 17.59 9.46
CA PRO A 76 12.06 17.09 8.23
C PRO A 76 11.53 15.71 7.82
N LYS A 77 11.18 14.86 8.80
CA LYS A 77 10.61 13.54 8.58
C LYS A 77 9.13 13.64 8.17
N LEU A 78 8.35 14.49 8.84
CA LEU A 78 6.93 14.71 8.54
C LEU A 78 6.69 15.40 7.19
N THR A 79 7.66 16.14 6.70
CA THR A 79 7.61 16.80 5.38
C THR A 79 8.35 16.03 4.29
N ASN A 80 8.78 14.79 4.56
CA ASN A 80 9.48 13.95 3.58
C ASN A 80 8.48 13.02 2.87
N PRO A 81 8.24 13.16 1.56
CA PRO A 81 7.31 12.31 0.82
C PRO A 81 7.65 10.82 0.88
N ASN A 82 8.95 10.46 0.90
CA ASN A 82 9.36 9.06 1.06
C ASN A 82 8.93 8.48 2.41
N HIS A 83 8.96 9.30 3.47
CA HIS A 83 8.52 8.85 4.78
C HIS A 83 7.00 8.67 4.81
N LEU A 84 6.25 9.66 4.29
CA LEU A 84 4.79 9.64 4.25
C LEU A 84 4.25 8.48 3.40
N PHE A 85 4.86 8.22 2.25
CA PHE A 85 4.52 7.08 1.39
C PHE A 85 4.75 5.75 2.13
N HIS A 86 5.91 5.58 2.76
CA HIS A 86 6.26 4.36 3.49
C HIS A 86 5.28 4.04 4.62
N ILE A 87 5.02 5.01 5.50
CA ILE A 87 4.12 4.78 6.64
C ILE A 87 2.68 4.53 6.19
N CYS A 88 2.25 5.08 5.05
CA CYS A 88 0.96 4.73 4.47
C CYS A 88 0.88 3.26 4.10
N CYS A 89 1.92 2.71 3.47
CA CYS A 89 1.97 1.28 3.17
C CYS A 89 2.01 0.42 4.43
N GLU A 90 2.70 0.85 5.49
CA GLU A 90 2.70 0.17 6.79
C GLU A 90 1.34 0.20 7.48
N GLU A 91 0.68 1.36 7.56
CA GLU A 91 -0.63 1.52 8.20
C GLU A 91 -1.73 0.74 7.44
N ARG A 92 -1.61 0.63 6.11
CA ARG A 92 -2.47 -0.21 5.27
C ARG A 92 -2.10 -1.70 5.27
N GLN A 93 -1.03 -2.07 5.96
CA GLN A 93 -0.58 -3.46 6.16
C GLN A 93 -0.26 -4.20 4.87
N LEU A 94 0.48 -3.53 3.99
CA LEU A 94 1.07 -4.18 2.83
C LEU A 94 2.15 -5.18 3.28
N PRO A 95 2.39 -6.26 2.51
CA PRO A 95 3.48 -7.18 2.79
C PRO A 95 4.83 -6.46 2.86
N PRO A 96 5.79 -6.93 3.68
CA PRO A 96 7.10 -6.29 3.80
C PRO A 96 7.82 -6.08 2.46
N ALA A 97 7.70 -7.03 1.53
CA ALA A 97 8.26 -6.92 0.18
C ALA A 97 7.70 -5.73 -0.63
N CYS A 98 6.44 -5.34 -0.37
CA CYS A 98 5.83 -4.16 -0.96
C CYS A 98 6.20 -2.88 -0.20
N VAL A 99 6.19 -2.92 1.13
CA VAL A 99 6.57 -1.77 1.98
C VAL A 99 7.98 -1.26 1.67
N GLN A 100 8.93 -2.18 1.40
CA GLN A 100 10.29 -1.81 0.98
C GLN A 100 10.35 -1.03 -0.34
N LYS A 101 9.32 -1.16 -1.18
CA LYS A 101 9.18 -0.44 -2.45
C LYS A 101 8.43 0.89 -2.28
N CYS A 102 7.83 1.16 -1.13
CA CYS A 102 7.04 2.37 -0.86
C CYS A 102 7.90 3.60 -0.52
N HIS A 103 8.83 3.91 -1.42
CA HIS A 103 9.60 5.15 -1.42
C HIS A 103 9.74 5.64 -2.87
N PHE A 104 9.56 6.92 -3.14
CA PHE A 104 9.65 7.52 -4.48
C PHE A 104 11.00 7.28 -5.19
N ASN A 105 12.09 7.06 -4.44
CA ASN A 105 13.40 6.72 -5.00
C ASN A 105 13.54 5.23 -5.41
N VAL A 106 12.69 4.34 -4.89
CA VAL A 106 12.65 2.91 -5.21
C VAL A 106 11.50 2.60 -6.16
N TYR A 107 10.37 3.28 -5.97
CA TYR A 107 9.16 3.15 -6.75
C TYR A 107 9.38 3.77 -8.12
N ASN A 108 9.86 2.96 -9.06
CA ASN A 108 10.21 3.36 -10.42
C ASN A 108 9.60 2.40 -11.44
N LYS A 109 9.84 2.67 -12.73
CA LYS A 109 9.32 1.87 -13.85
C LYS A 109 9.72 0.40 -13.72
N GLU A 110 10.97 0.11 -13.37
CA GLU A 110 11.51 -1.25 -13.28
C GLU A 110 10.81 -2.06 -12.17
N VAL A 111 10.52 -1.42 -11.03
CA VAL A 111 9.73 -2.03 -9.96
C VAL A 111 8.34 -2.35 -10.46
N LEU A 112 7.65 -1.43 -11.14
CA LEU A 112 6.32 -1.70 -11.67
C LEU A 112 6.34 -2.83 -12.70
N GLU A 113 7.24 -2.78 -13.68
CA GLU A 113 7.40 -3.83 -14.68
C GLU A 113 7.60 -5.20 -14.02
N SER A 114 8.46 -5.30 -13.00
CA SER A 114 8.67 -6.56 -12.27
C SER A 114 7.40 -7.06 -11.56
N MET A 115 6.53 -6.15 -11.09
CA MET A 115 5.21 -6.51 -10.54
C MET A 115 4.27 -7.01 -11.63
N PHE A 116 4.22 -6.33 -12.78
CA PHE A 116 3.43 -6.77 -13.94
C PHE A 116 3.86 -8.14 -14.41
N PHE A 117 5.15 -8.38 -14.65
CA PHE A 117 5.64 -9.68 -15.13
C PHE A 117 5.64 -10.77 -14.05
N GLY A 118 5.23 -10.47 -12.83
CA GLY A 118 5.13 -11.45 -11.74
C GLY A 118 6.49 -11.93 -11.23
N THR A 119 7.57 -11.19 -11.49
CA THR A 119 8.93 -11.50 -11.02
C THR A 119 9.28 -10.79 -9.70
N SER A 120 8.48 -9.80 -9.31
CA SER A 120 8.57 -9.11 -8.02
C SER A 120 8.03 -9.96 -6.86
N GLU A 121 8.72 -9.93 -5.72
CA GLU A 121 8.20 -10.47 -4.45
C GLU A 121 6.98 -9.71 -3.91
N CYS A 122 6.76 -8.48 -4.38
CA CYS A 122 5.52 -7.74 -4.18
C CYS A 122 4.58 -7.99 -5.38
N PRO A 123 3.46 -8.71 -5.20
CA PRO A 123 2.54 -9.02 -6.30
C PRO A 123 1.79 -7.80 -6.84
N LEU A 124 1.34 -7.86 -8.10
CA LEU A 124 0.56 -6.80 -8.77
C LEU A 124 -0.71 -6.39 -8.02
N GLU A 125 -1.33 -7.30 -7.25
CA GLU A 125 -2.56 -7.03 -6.50
C GLU A 125 -2.44 -5.92 -5.45
N PHE A 126 -1.22 -5.58 -5.02
CA PHE A 126 -0.94 -4.48 -4.07
C PHE A 126 -0.62 -3.15 -4.76
N LEU A 127 -0.50 -3.14 -6.09
CA LEU A 127 -0.18 -1.94 -6.83
C LEU A 127 -1.21 -0.82 -6.62
N PRO A 128 -2.53 -1.07 -6.61
CA PRO A 128 -3.52 -0.01 -6.34
C PRO A 128 -3.30 0.67 -4.99
N GLU A 129 -3.03 -0.09 -3.92
CA GLU A 129 -2.76 0.48 -2.60
C GLU A 129 -1.44 1.25 -2.55
N MET A 130 -0.40 0.78 -3.26
CA MET A 130 0.86 1.52 -3.37
C MET A 130 0.65 2.85 -4.10
N GLN A 131 -0.07 2.85 -5.23
CA GLN A 131 -0.40 4.07 -5.98
C GLN A 131 -1.24 5.04 -5.13
N PHE A 132 -2.26 4.53 -4.43
CA PHE A 132 -3.06 5.30 -3.49
C PHE A 132 -2.19 6.00 -2.44
N CYS A 133 -1.24 5.27 -1.84
CA CYS A 133 -0.35 5.83 -0.82
C CYS A 133 0.65 6.84 -1.40
N ALA A 134 1.16 6.63 -2.61
CA ALA A 134 2.05 7.58 -3.29
C ALA A 134 1.32 8.88 -3.63
N ALA A 135 0.11 8.77 -4.18
CA ALA A 135 -0.74 9.88 -4.59
C ALA A 135 -1.56 10.51 -3.45
N GLN A 136 -1.44 9.96 -2.23
CA GLN A 136 -2.18 10.41 -1.05
C GLN A 136 -3.70 10.36 -1.15
N GLY A 137 -4.23 9.48 -2.01
CA GLY A 137 -5.66 9.38 -2.25
C GLY A 137 -6.26 10.57 -2.99
N LYS A 138 -5.46 11.35 -3.73
CA LYS A 138 -5.89 12.56 -4.44
C LYS A 138 -5.96 12.37 -5.95
N ASP A 139 -6.61 13.33 -6.61
CA ASP A 139 -6.65 13.43 -8.06
C ASP A 139 -5.52 14.34 -8.56
N HIS A 140 -4.58 13.76 -9.31
CA HIS A 140 -3.45 14.46 -9.93
C HIS A 140 -3.61 14.61 -11.44
N SER A 141 -4.80 14.36 -11.99
CA SER A 141 -5.05 14.30 -13.44
C SER A 141 -4.66 15.60 -14.16
N ALA A 142 -4.80 16.76 -13.51
CA ALA A 142 -4.37 18.05 -14.06
C ALA A 142 -2.84 18.09 -14.30
N CYS A 143 -2.04 17.80 -13.27
CA CYS A 143 -0.58 17.76 -13.39
C CYS A 143 -0.13 16.67 -14.38
N CYS A 144 -0.79 15.51 -14.37
CA CYS A 144 -0.46 14.42 -15.28
C CYS A 144 -0.74 14.77 -16.76
N SER A 145 -1.86 15.44 -17.04
CA SER A 145 -2.19 15.90 -18.39
C SER A 145 -1.19 16.97 -18.87
N GLU A 146 -0.82 17.92 -18.00
CA GLU A 146 0.23 18.91 -18.30
C GLU A 146 1.60 18.24 -18.56
N SER A 147 1.87 17.14 -17.86
CA SER A 147 3.09 16.34 -18.00
C SER A 147 3.02 15.31 -19.15
N GLN A 148 1.97 15.34 -19.97
CA GLN A 148 1.77 14.46 -21.13
C GLN A 148 1.76 12.96 -20.78
N VAL A 149 1.21 12.59 -19.62
CA VAL A 149 1.02 11.19 -19.21
C VAL A 149 0.07 10.46 -20.17
N ASP A 150 -0.88 11.17 -20.75
CA ASP A 150 -1.80 10.69 -21.79
C ASP A 150 -1.18 10.67 -23.21
N GLY A 151 0.06 11.13 -23.37
CA GLY A 151 0.78 11.12 -24.64
C GLY A 151 1.34 9.76 -25.07
N THR A 152 1.01 8.67 -24.36
CA THR A 152 1.43 7.30 -24.70
C THR A 152 0.50 6.69 -25.74
N THR A 153 0.84 5.50 -26.24
CA THR A 153 -0.04 4.72 -27.12
C THR A 153 -1.33 4.26 -26.42
N ALA A 154 -1.37 4.23 -25.09
CA ALA A 154 -2.58 3.96 -24.31
C ALA A 154 -3.46 5.21 -24.11
N GLY A 155 -2.99 6.40 -24.47
CA GLY A 155 -3.78 7.62 -24.46
C GLY A 155 -4.23 8.04 -23.06
N SER A 156 -5.44 8.62 -22.98
CA SER A 156 -6.06 9.09 -21.74
C SER A 156 -6.26 8.01 -20.67
N LYS A 157 -6.19 6.73 -21.05
CA LYS A 157 -6.22 5.61 -20.10
C LYS A 157 -5.12 5.71 -19.04
N CYS A 158 -3.99 6.35 -19.36
CA CYS A 158 -2.91 6.53 -18.40
C CYS A 158 -3.24 7.54 -17.30
N LEU A 159 -4.19 8.46 -17.51
CA LEU A 159 -4.66 9.38 -16.47
C LEU A 159 -5.41 8.66 -15.35
N THR A 160 -5.85 7.42 -15.58
CA THR A 160 -6.43 6.58 -14.53
C THR A 160 -5.43 6.25 -13.41
N PHE A 161 -4.11 6.29 -13.67
CA PHE A 161 -3.11 6.19 -12.61
C PHE A 161 -3.00 7.47 -11.76
N CYS A 162 -3.48 8.60 -12.28
CA CYS A 162 -3.32 9.90 -11.64
C CYS A 162 -4.49 10.24 -10.71
N ASP A 163 -5.69 9.72 -10.99
CA ASP A 163 -6.81 9.80 -10.08
C ASP A 163 -6.80 8.63 -9.10
N GLN A 164 -6.35 8.89 -7.88
CA GLN A 164 -6.25 7.89 -6.82
C GLN A 164 -7.26 8.14 -5.70
N ARG A 165 -8.33 8.89 -5.96
CA ARG A 165 -9.39 9.10 -4.98
C ARG A 165 -10.02 7.77 -4.53
N PRO A 166 -10.45 7.66 -3.26
CA PRO A 166 -11.25 6.53 -2.81
C PRO A 166 -12.47 6.31 -3.74
N ASP A 167 -12.97 5.08 -3.77
CA ASP A 167 -14.14 4.63 -4.56
C ASP A 167 -13.95 4.48 -6.07
N ILE A 168 -12.82 4.91 -6.63
CA ILE A 168 -12.44 4.65 -8.02
C ILE A 168 -11.52 3.41 -8.05
N TYR A 169 -12.12 2.22 -8.11
CA TYR A 169 -11.35 1.00 -8.34
C TYR A 169 -11.13 0.81 -9.85
N THR A 170 -9.88 0.94 -10.28
CA THR A 170 -9.48 0.54 -11.63
C THR A 170 -8.67 -0.74 -11.56
N PRO A 171 -9.15 -1.85 -12.17
CA PRO A 171 -8.35 -3.05 -12.30
C PRO A 171 -7.14 -2.75 -13.20
N ILE A 172 -5.95 -2.67 -12.60
CA ILE A 172 -4.70 -2.47 -13.33
C ILE A 172 -4.27 -3.82 -13.92
N ASP A 173 -4.35 -3.93 -15.24
CA ASP A 173 -3.92 -5.11 -16.01
C ASP A 173 -2.81 -4.75 -17.02
N TYR A 174 -2.31 -5.73 -17.76
CA TYR A 174 -1.22 -5.56 -18.73
C TYR A 174 -1.48 -4.54 -19.83
N SER A 175 -2.74 -4.20 -20.14
CA SER A 175 -3.05 -3.19 -21.16
C SER A 175 -2.65 -1.77 -20.74
N TYR A 176 -2.27 -1.58 -19.46
CA TYR A 176 -1.70 -0.34 -18.93
C TYR A 176 -0.17 -0.28 -19.04
N ALA A 177 0.51 -1.33 -19.51
CA ALA A 177 1.96 -1.35 -19.66
C ALA A 177 2.53 -0.13 -20.43
N PRO A 178 1.90 0.38 -21.51
CA PRO A 178 2.40 1.59 -22.19
C PRO A 178 2.41 2.85 -21.30
N CYS A 179 1.58 2.90 -20.27
CA CYS A 179 1.56 4.02 -19.33
C CYS A 179 2.83 4.10 -18.48
N LEU A 180 3.55 2.99 -18.32
CA LEU A 180 4.78 2.94 -17.52
C LEU A 180 5.91 3.77 -18.10
N ASP A 181 5.89 4.06 -19.41
CA ASP A 181 6.83 4.96 -20.07
C ASP A 181 6.77 6.39 -19.53
N ARG A 182 5.62 6.77 -18.94
CA ARG A 182 5.39 8.07 -18.31
C ARG A 182 5.30 7.99 -16.79
N PHE A 183 5.74 6.88 -16.21
CA PHE A 183 5.59 6.66 -14.77
C PHE A 183 6.39 7.66 -13.93
N GLU A 184 7.59 8.05 -14.37
CA GLU A 184 8.38 9.07 -13.66
C GLU A 184 7.68 10.44 -13.66
N ASP A 185 6.94 10.78 -14.73
CA ASP A 185 6.13 12.00 -14.82
C ASP A 185 4.96 11.94 -13.82
N MET A 186 4.22 10.81 -13.77
CA MET A 186 3.16 10.59 -12.77
C MET A 186 3.71 10.72 -11.34
N LYS A 187 4.83 10.04 -11.09
CA LYS A 187 5.48 9.99 -9.78
C LYS A 187 5.91 11.37 -9.29
N ARG A 188 6.39 12.22 -10.21
CA ARG A 188 6.75 13.61 -9.91
C ARG A 188 5.52 14.42 -9.46
N CYS A 189 4.40 14.31 -10.17
CA CYS A 189 3.15 14.98 -9.80
C CYS A 189 2.72 14.61 -8.36
N PHE A 190 2.82 13.34 -8.01
CA PHE A 190 2.53 12.89 -6.65
C PHE A 190 3.51 13.51 -5.66
N TYR A 191 4.81 13.35 -5.88
CA TYR A 191 5.86 13.81 -4.97
C TYR A 191 5.74 15.31 -4.66
N ASP A 192 5.58 16.14 -5.69
CA ASP A 192 5.57 17.61 -5.56
C ASP A 192 4.33 18.08 -4.76
N THR A 193 3.17 17.49 -5.04
CA THR A 193 1.93 17.77 -4.30
C THR A 193 2.05 17.35 -2.84
N VAL A 194 2.50 16.11 -2.59
CA VAL A 194 2.72 15.59 -1.23
C VAL A 194 3.69 16.46 -0.44
N LYS A 195 4.80 16.85 -1.06
CA LYS A 195 5.80 17.69 -0.42
C LYS A 195 5.20 19.03 -0.01
N THR A 196 4.50 19.67 -0.94
CA THR A 196 3.90 21.00 -0.74
C THR A 196 2.84 20.95 0.35
N ASP A 197 1.98 19.95 0.33
CA ASP A 197 0.90 19.77 1.30
C ASP A 197 1.44 19.49 2.70
N ALA A 198 2.45 18.63 2.82
CA ALA A 198 3.06 18.31 4.10
C ALA A 198 3.77 19.52 4.72
N VAL A 199 4.50 20.29 3.90
CA VAL A 199 5.14 21.53 4.34
C VAL A 199 4.08 22.51 4.86
N ARG A 200 3.04 22.77 4.06
CA ARG A 200 1.96 23.68 4.44
C ARG A 200 1.30 23.27 5.76
N HIS A 201 0.94 22.00 5.89
CA HIS A 201 0.25 21.49 7.08
C HIS A 201 1.14 21.53 8.32
N PHE A 202 2.30 20.87 8.28
CA PHE A 202 3.10 20.68 9.49
C PHE A 202 3.84 21.95 9.94
N GLU A 203 4.17 22.87 9.03
CA GLU A 203 4.74 24.17 9.40
C GLU A 203 3.71 25.07 10.07
N THR A 204 2.47 25.14 9.54
CA THR A 204 1.37 25.87 10.20
C THR A 204 1.12 25.31 11.60
N ARG A 205 1.10 23.98 11.75
CA ARG A 205 0.93 23.33 13.07
C ARG A 205 2.10 23.58 14.03
N LYS A 206 3.34 23.68 13.53
CA LYS A 206 4.51 24.08 14.33
C LYS A 206 4.32 25.50 14.88
N GLN A 207 3.87 26.43 14.04
CA GLN A 207 3.61 27.82 14.43
C GLN A 207 2.51 27.92 15.49
N GLU A 208 1.38 27.22 15.31
CA GLU A 208 0.26 27.16 16.27
C GLU A 208 0.71 26.71 17.67
N LYS A 209 1.58 25.68 17.73
CA LYS A 209 2.13 25.20 19.00
C LYS A 209 3.06 26.19 19.67
N GLN A 210 3.88 26.88 18.89
CA GLN A 210 4.86 27.84 19.42
C GLN A 210 4.19 29.10 19.99
N TYR A 211 3.02 29.49 19.47
CA TYR A 211 2.30 30.69 19.89
C TYR A 211 1.16 30.42 20.89
N LYS A 212 0.97 29.18 21.36
CA LYS A 212 -0.10 28.87 22.32
C LYS A 212 0.19 29.54 23.68
N PRO A 213 -0.60 30.54 24.12
CA PRO A 213 -0.31 31.26 25.35
C PRO A 213 -0.42 30.32 26.56
N ILE A 214 0.57 30.39 27.45
CA ILE A 214 0.51 29.74 28.76
C ILE A 214 -0.52 30.54 29.57
N ILE A 215 -1.75 30.02 29.65
CA ILE A 215 -2.76 30.55 30.56
C ILE A 215 -2.35 30.08 31.97
N TYR A 216 -1.91 31.02 32.80
CA TYR A 216 -1.64 30.83 34.23
C TYR A 216 -2.94 30.86 35.04
#